data_AF-A0A401PWE5-F1
#
_entry.id   AF-A0A401PWE5-F1
#
_cell.length_a   1.000
_cell.length_b   1.000
_cell.length_c   1.000
_cell.angle_alpha   90.00
_cell.angle_beta   90.00
_cell.angle_gamma   90.00
#
_symmetry.space_group_name_H-M   'P 1'
#
loop_
_entity.id
_entity.type
_entity.pdbx_description
1 polymer ?
#
loop_
_entity_poly.entity_id
_entity_poly.type
_entity_poly.pdbx_seq_one_letter_code
_entity_poly.pdbx_strand_id
1 'polypeptide(L)'
;LLIAFKILNSTELVDQKIEEFLNSFYTKLTTMTQEAFSTQVTALIKLKLCEDTHLGEEVDRNWDEVLTQQYLFDRLTHEIQALKSFTQPDLIDWFQAHQGHTSKKLSIHVIGQGQQEPDATPEDATCDSKFMHGEACQLIFVPVSPQMEHIIPINDIAAFTSHLKLYPYHKILK
;
A
#
# COMPACT_ATOMS: atom_id res chain seq x y z
N LEU A 1 1.89 -3.22 4.20
CA LEU A 1 0.76 -2.27 4.16
C LEU A 1 1.16 -1.14 3.23
N LEU A 2 0.39 -0.89 2.16
CA LEU A 2 0.60 0.27 1.28
C LEU A 2 -0.49 1.29 1.60
N ILE A 3 -0.10 2.53 1.85
CA ILE A 3 -1.01 3.65 2.11
C ILE A 3 -0.61 4.75 1.15
N ALA A 4 -1.58 5.26 0.39
CA ALA A 4 -1.35 6.30 -0.61
C ALA A 4 -2.37 7.43 -0.41
N PHE A 5 -1.88 8.68 -0.45
CA PHE A 5 -2.70 9.88 -0.36
C PHE A 5 -2.28 10.88 -1.44
N LYS A 6 -3.26 11.56 -2.05
CA LYS A 6 -3.06 12.79 -2.82
C LYS A 6 -3.58 13.95 -2.00
N ILE A 7 -2.73 14.94 -1.73
CA ILE A 7 -3.03 16.02 -0.79
C ILE A 7 -2.53 17.37 -1.32
N LEU A 8 -3.13 18.44 -0.81
CA LEU A 8 -2.67 19.82 -0.98
C LEU A 8 -1.84 20.32 0.23
N ASN A 9 -1.74 19.50 1.28
CA ASN A 9 -1.07 19.82 2.53
C ASN A 9 0.37 19.28 2.55
N SER A 10 1.14 19.66 3.58
CA SER A 10 2.51 19.16 3.80
C SER A 10 2.54 17.64 3.96
N THR A 11 3.51 17.01 3.29
CA THR A 11 3.70 15.55 3.28
C THR A 11 4.12 15.00 4.64
N GLU A 12 4.83 15.80 5.43
CA GLU A 12 5.26 15.53 6.81
C GLU A 12 4.06 15.34 7.74
N LEU A 13 3.07 16.23 7.64
CA LEU A 13 1.85 16.14 8.44
C LEU A 13 1.07 14.86 8.12
N VAL A 14 1.09 14.42 6.87
CA VAL A 14 0.42 13.19 6.48
C VAL A 14 1.15 11.95 6.98
N ASP A 15 2.49 11.94 6.96
CA ASP A 15 3.25 10.85 7.56
C ASP A 15 2.93 10.73 9.06
N GLN A 16 2.90 11.85 9.80
CA GLN A 16 2.49 11.85 11.20
C GLN A 16 1.05 11.33 11.38
N LYS A 17 0.10 11.76 10.53
CA LYS A 17 -1.29 11.30 10.61
C LYS A 17 -1.45 9.82 10.32
N ILE A 18 -0.60 9.25 9.45
CA ILE A 18 -0.55 7.81 9.20
C ILE A 18 -0.12 7.09 10.47
N GLU A 19 0.93 7.55 11.16
CA GLU A 19 1.37 6.94 12.42
C GLU A 19 0.31 7.03 13.53
N GLU A 20 -0.36 8.18 13.66
CA GLU A 20 -1.48 8.35 14.59
C GLU A 20 -2.63 7.37 14.27
N PHE A 21 -2.96 7.22 12.99
CA PHE A 21 -3.97 6.26 12.53
C PHE A 21 -3.57 4.82 12.85
N LEU A 22 -2.33 4.42 12.60
CA LEU A 22 -1.86 3.06 12.86
C LEU A 22 -1.91 2.71 14.36
N ASN A 23 -1.55 3.65 15.23
CA ASN A 23 -1.68 3.49 16.68
C ASN A 23 -3.14 3.40 17.14
N SER A 24 -4.02 4.25 16.58
CA SER A 24 -5.45 4.18 16.83
C SER A 24 -6.04 2.86 16.35
N PHE A 25 -5.62 2.40 15.19
CA PHE A 25 -6.06 1.14 14.60
C PHE A 25 -5.61 -0.05 15.44
N TYR A 26 -4.36 -0.06 15.91
CA TYR A 26 -3.88 -1.07 16.88
C TYR A 26 -4.77 -1.12 18.13
N THR A 27 -5.11 0.04 18.69
CA THR A 27 -6.02 0.13 19.84
C THR A 27 -7.40 -0.42 19.50
N LYS A 28 -7.90 -0.16 18.29
CA LYS A 28 -9.16 -0.74 17.81
C LYS A 28 -9.07 -2.26 17.67
N LEU A 29 -7.94 -2.80 17.20
CA LEU A 29 -7.72 -4.24 17.07
C LEU A 29 -7.72 -4.96 18.42
N THR A 30 -7.13 -4.36 19.45
CA THR A 30 -7.05 -4.97 20.79
C THR A 30 -8.33 -4.83 21.60
N THR A 31 -9.13 -3.80 21.33
CA THR A 31 -10.36 -3.51 22.08
C THR A 31 -11.63 -4.05 21.42
N MET A 32 -11.57 -4.51 20.17
CA MET A 32 -12.76 -5.07 19.52
C MET A 32 -13.21 -6.38 20.17
N THR A 33 -14.52 -6.62 20.14
CA THR A 33 -15.09 -7.87 20.63
C THR A 33 -14.81 -9.02 19.66
N GLN A 34 -14.81 -10.25 20.18
CA GLN A 34 -14.70 -11.45 19.36
C GLN A 34 -15.81 -11.54 18.31
N GLU A 35 -17.01 -11.06 18.62
CA GLU A 35 -18.14 -10.99 17.66
C GLU A 35 -17.85 -10.03 16.51
N ALA A 36 -17.32 -8.83 16.80
CA ALA A 36 -16.95 -7.87 15.77
C ALA A 36 -15.83 -8.44 14.87
N PHE A 37 -14.81 -9.07 15.46
CA PHE A 37 -13.75 -9.76 14.71
C PHE A 37 -14.33 -10.86 13.81
N SER A 38 -15.15 -11.76 14.37
CA SER A 38 -15.80 -12.84 13.63
C SER A 38 -16.66 -12.33 12.48
N THR A 39 -17.35 -11.19 12.68
CA THR A 39 -18.14 -10.53 11.63
C THR A 39 -17.25 -10.07 10.48
N GLN A 40 -16.08 -9.48 10.76
CA GLN A 40 -15.13 -9.06 9.73
C GLN A 40 -14.54 -10.26 8.98
N VAL A 41 -14.13 -11.31 9.69
CA VAL A 41 -13.62 -12.56 9.07
C VAL A 41 -14.68 -13.18 8.17
N THR A 42 -15.93 -13.26 8.65
CA THR A 42 -17.06 -13.79 7.88
C THR A 42 -17.34 -12.94 6.63
N ALA A 43 -17.31 -11.62 6.74
CA ALA A 43 -17.49 -10.71 5.61
C ALA A 43 -16.39 -10.91 4.55
N LEU A 44 -15.13 -11.04 4.99
CA LEU A 44 -14.00 -11.28 4.09
C LEU A 44 -14.08 -12.66 3.41
N ILE A 45 -14.48 -13.70 4.13
CA ILE A 45 -14.72 -15.03 3.55
C ILE A 45 -15.83 -14.97 2.49
N LYS A 46 -16.94 -14.28 2.77
CA LYS A 46 -18.03 -14.10 1.79
C LYS A 46 -17.56 -13.39 0.53
N LEU A 47 -16.77 -12.33 0.68
CA LEU A 47 -16.18 -11.61 -0.44
C LEU A 47 -15.28 -12.53 -1.29
N LYS A 48 -14.51 -13.41 -0.66
CA LYS A 48 -13.62 -14.36 -1.35
C LYS A 48 -14.34 -15.56 -1.96
N LEU A 49 -15.57 -15.86 -1.52
CA LEU A 49 -16.41 -16.91 -2.09
C LEU A 49 -17.22 -16.43 -3.29
N CYS A 50 -17.26 -15.13 -3.55
CA CYS A 50 -17.93 -14.60 -4.74
C CYS A 50 -17.29 -15.21 -5.99
N GLU A 51 -18.12 -15.85 -6.82
CA GLU A 51 -17.71 -16.37 -8.11
C GLU A 51 -17.48 -15.22 -9.09
N ASP A 52 -16.64 -15.47 -10.10
CA ASP A 52 -16.41 -14.54 -11.19
C ASP A 52 -17.75 -14.28 -11.92
N THR A 53 -18.14 -13.02 -12.04
CA THR A 53 -19.42 -12.62 -12.65
C THR A 53 -19.42 -12.77 -14.16
N HIS A 54 -18.23 -12.73 -14.78
CA HIS A 54 -18.02 -12.94 -16.19
C HIS A 54 -16.63 -13.52 -16.48
N LEU A 55 -16.45 -14.11 -17.67
CA LEU A 55 -15.21 -14.78 -18.08
C LEU A 55 -13.96 -13.87 -17.99
N GLY A 56 -14.09 -12.56 -18.21
CA GLY A 56 -12.97 -11.62 -18.05
C GLY A 56 -12.35 -11.63 -16.65
N GLU A 57 -13.15 -11.70 -15.58
CA GLU A 57 -12.64 -11.76 -14.20
C GLU A 57 -11.90 -13.08 -13.94
N GLU A 58 -12.44 -14.18 -14.46
CA GLU A 58 -11.78 -15.49 -14.39
C GLU A 58 -10.43 -15.49 -15.11
N VAL A 59 -10.38 -14.89 -16.31
CA VAL A 59 -9.15 -14.76 -17.10
C VAL A 59 -8.13 -13.91 -16.35
N ASP A 60 -8.52 -12.73 -15.85
CA ASP A 60 -7.61 -11.83 -15.13
C ASP A 60 -7.04 -12.52 -13.88
N ARG A 61 -7.90 -13.16 -13.08
CA ARG A 61 -7.50 -13.90 -11.87
C ARG A 61 -6.51 -15.02 -12.17
N ASN A 62 -6.76 -15.82 -13.20
CA ASN A 62 -5.84 -16.89 -13.58
C ASN A 62 -4.55 -16.35 -14.23
N TRP A 63 -4.64 -15.24 -14.96
CA TRP A 63 -3.50 -14.62 -15.62
C TRP A 63 -2.51 -14.02 -14.63
N ASP A 64 -3.00 -13.45 -13.52
CA ASP A 64 -2.17 -12.99 -12.41
C ASP A 64 -1.29 -14.12 -11.84
N GLU A 65 -1.81 -15.35 -11.72
CA GLU A 65 -1.04 -16.51 -11.26
C GLU A 65 0.09 -16.89 -12.24
N VAL A 66 -0.15 -16.74 -13.55
CA VAL A 66 0.84 -17.00 -14.61
C VAL A 66 1.90 -15.90 -14.62
N LEU A 67 1.48 -14.63 -14.60
CA LEU A 67 2.36 -13.46 -14.61
C LEU A 67 3.27 -13.42 -13.40
N THR A 68 2.72 -13.73 -12.22
CA THR A 68 3.49 -13.80 -10.96
C THR A 68 4.25 -15.12 -10.78
N GLN A 69 4.06 -16.08 -11.68
CA GLN A 69 4.64 -17.43 -11.64
C GLN A 69 4.36 -18.17 -10.33
N GLN A 70 3.21 -17.90 -9.71
CA GLN A 70 2.78 -18.57 -8.48
C GLN A 70 1.97 -19.83 -8.77
N TYR A 71 1.25 -19.86 -9.90
CA TYR A 71 0.47 -21.00 -10.39
C TYR A 71 -0.50 -21.60 -9.34
N LEU A 72 -0.97 -20.79 -8.40
CA LEU A 72 -1.89 -21.22 -7.33
C LEU A 72 -3.32 -20.87 -7.72
N PHE A 73 -3.88 -21.61 -8.68
CA PHE A 73 -5.19 -21.31 -9.25
C PHE A 73 -6.35 -21.49 -8.26
N ASP A 74 -6.17 -22.27 -7.20
CA ASP A 74 -7.11 -22.48 -6.09
C ASP A 74 -6.80 -21.60 -4.86
N ARG A 75 -6.05 -20.50 -5.05
CA ARG A 75 -5.64 -19.56 -3.98
C ARG A 75 -6.79 -19.18 -3.05
N LEU A 76 -7.96 -18.83 -3.61
CA LEU A 76 -9.12 -18.41 -2.81
C LEU A 76 -9.54 -19.51 -1.83
N THR A 77 -9.50 -20.78 -2.23
CA THR A 77 -9.78 -21.92 -1.35
C THR A 77 -8.79 -21.97 -0.19
N HIS A 78 -7.49 -21.84 -0.46
CA HIS A 78 -6.46 -21.85 0.58
C HIS A 78 -6.57 -20.67 1.54
N GLU A 79 -6.79 -19.46 1.01
CA GLU A 79 -6.97 -18.25 1.82
C GLU A 79 -8.22 -18.34 2.71
N ILE A 80 -9.32 -18.89 2.21
CA ILE A 80 -10.53 -19.12 3.01
C ILE A 80 -10.26 -20.11 4.15
N GLN A 81 -9.53 -21.20 3.91
CA GLN A 81 -9.17 -22.14 4.99
C GLN A 81 -8.28 -21.48 6.03
N ALA A 82 -7.28 -20.69 5.60
CA ALA A 82 -6.43 -19.94 6.52
C ALA A 82 -7.25 -18.95 7.37
N LEU A 83 -8.17 -18.20 6.76
CA LEU A 83 -9.05 -17.26 7.45
C LEU A 83 -9.95 -17.93 8.51
N LYS A 84 -10.41 -19.16 8.25
CA LYS A 84 -11.21 -19.92 9.24
C LYS A 84 -10.42 -20.32 10.48
N SER A 85 -9.11 -20.54 10.33
CA SER A 85 -8.22 -20.86 11.46
C SER A 85 -7.60 -19.63 12.14
N PHE A 86 -7.69 -18.45 11.52
CA PHE A 86 -7.00 -17.24 11.95
C PHE A 86 -7.71 -16.57 13.13
N THR A 87 -6.95 -16.19 14.16
CA THR A 87 -7.50 -15.63 15.40
C THR A 87 -7.19 -14.14 15.58
N GLN A 88 -7.94 -13.46 16.44
CA GLN A 88 -7.68 -12.06 16.78
C GLN A 88 -6.29 -11.85 17.40
N PRO A 89 -5.80 -12.71 18.32
CA PRO A 89 -4.40 -12.65 18.78
C PRO A 89 -3.39 -12.73 17.64
N ASP A 90 -3.57 -13.64 16.67
CA ASP A 90 -2.65 -13.76 15.52
C ASP A 90 -2.58 -12.45 14.73
N LEU A 91 -3.71 -11.75 14.55
CA LEU A 91 -3.76 -10.45 13.88
C LEU A 91 -3.03 -9.37 14.68
N ILE A 92 -3.20 -9.34 16.00
CA ILE A 92 -2.55 -8.38 16.89
C ILE A 92 -1.03 -8.58 16.85
N ASP A 93 -0.57 -9.82 17.01
CA ASP A 93 0.84 -10.17 16.99
C ASP A 93 1.47 -9.83 15.64
N TRP A 94 0.79 -10.19 14.54
CA TRP A 94 1.22 -9.81 13.20
C TRP A 94 1.32 -8.29 13.03
N PHE A 95 0.31 -7.54 13.49
CA PHE A 95 0.30 -6.08 13.37
C PHE A 95 1.45 -5.44 14.16
N GLN A 96 1.68 -5.87 15.40
CA GLN A 96 2.78 -5.38 16.24
C GLN A 96 4.15 -5.65 15.62
N ALA A 97 4.36 -6.85 15.08
CA ALA A 97 5.61 -7.20 14.40
C ALA A 97 5.93 -6.27 13.21
N HIS A 98 4.90 -5.69 12.60
CA HIS A 98 5.03 -4.76 11.47
C HIS A 98 5.05 -3.28 11.88
N GLN A 99 4.82 -2.94 13.16
CA GLN A 99 4.89 -1.57 13.71
C GLN A 99 6.13 -1.34 14.59
N GLY A 100 6.79 -2.41 15.05
CA GLY A 100 7.94 -2.31 15.95
C GLY A 100 9.22 -1.78 15.30
N HIS A 101 10.30 -1.70 16.08
CA HIS A 101 11.63 -1.25 15.64
C HIS A 101 12.24 -2.08 14.49
N THR A 102 11.73 -3.30 14.25
CA THR A 102 12.13 -4.17 13.15
C THR A 102 11.32 -3.96 11.87
N SER A 103 10.35 -3.04 11.88
CA SER A 103 9.53 -2.72 10.73
C SER A 103 10.36 -2.10 9.61
N LYS A 104 10.01 -2.47 8.37
CA LYS A 104 10.61 -1.89 7.16
C LYS A 104 9.63 -0.87 6.59
N LYS A 105 9.83 0.41 6.89
CA LYS A 105 9.03 1.52 6.35
C LYS A 105 9.81 2.24 5.25
N LEU A 106 9.17 2.45 4.11
CA LEU A 106 9.62 3.33 3.04
C LEU A 106 8.51 4.34 2.79
N SER A 107 8.81 5.63 2.94
CA SER A 107 7.88 6.70 2.59
C SER A 107 8.39 7.46 1.38
N ILE A 108 7.50 7.74 0.43
CA ILE A 108 7.81 8.47 -0.80
C ILE A 108 6.99 9.75 -0.77
N HIS A 109 7.69 10.88 -0.67
CA HIS A 109 7.09 12.20 -0.57
C HIS A 109 7.23 12.89 -1.92
N VAL A 110 6.11 13.19 -2.57
CA VAL A 110 6.08 13.91 -3.85
C VAL A 110 5.50 15.29 -3.62
N ILE A 111 6.31 16.31 -3.88
CA ILE A 111 5.92 17.72 -3.71
C ILE A 111 5.66 18.30 -5.10
N GLY A 112 4.43 18.76 -5.35
CA GLY A 112 4.07 19.45 -6.58
C GLY A 112 4.63 20.87 -6.61
N GLN A 113 5.36 21.24 -7.66
CA GLN A 113 5.71 22.63 -7.97
C GLN A 113 4.67 23.19 -8.94
N GLY A 114 3.51 23.59 -8.42
CA GLY A 114 2.48 24.30 -9.18
C GLY A 114 1.95 25.46 -8.37
N GLN A 115 1.67 26.60 -9.01
CA GLN A 115 0.72 27.54 -8.44
C GLN A 115 -0.59 26.76 -8.22
N GLN A 116 -1.23 26.94 -7.06
CA GLN A 116 -2.53 26.33 -6.78
C GLN A 116 -3.39 26.43 -8.04
N GLU A 117 -3.87 25.31 -8.58
CA GLU A 117 -4.93 25.39 -9.58
C GLU A 117 -6.08 26.11 -8.87
N PRO A 118 -6.46 27.33 -9.31
CA PRO A 118 -7.71 27.90 -8.83
C PRO A 118 -8.81 26.91 -9.21
N ASP A 119 -9.79 26.72 -8.32
CA ASP A 119 -11.03 25.98 -8.60
C ASP A 119 -11.72 26.65 -9.80
N ALA A 120 -11.31 26.28 -11.02
CA ALA A 120 -11.81 26.84 -12.24
C ALA A 120 -13.02 26.01 -12.67
N THR A 121 -14.17 26.66 -12.68
CA THR A 121 -15.39 26.19 -13.33
C THR A 121 -15.11 25.74 -14.77
N PRO A 122 -15.85 24.74 -15.29
CA PRO A 122 -15.47 23.96 -16.47
C PRO A 122 -15.76 24.66 -17.82
N GLU A 123 -15.46 25.95 -17.94
CA GLU A 123 -15.73 26.74 -19.15
C GLU A 123 -14.49 27.56 -19.55
N ASP A 124 -13.48 26.85 -20.07
CA ASP A 124 -12.46 27.27 -21.06
C ASP A 124 -11.11 26.56 -20.83
N ALA A 125 -11.12 25.22 -20.88
CA ALA A 125 -9.90 24.44 -21.01
C ALA A 125 -9.61 24.18 -22.49
N THR A 126 -9.04 25.16 -23.19
CA THR A 126 -8.24 24.86 -24.39
C THR A 126 -7.02 24.08 -23.92
N CYS A 127 -7.06 22.77 -24.18
CA CYS A 127 -5.99 21.82 -23.95
C CYS A 127 -4.82 22.11 -24.89
N ASP A 128 -3.94 23.05 -24.50
CA ASP A 128 -2.57 23.09 -25.01
C ASP A 128 -1.75 22.03 -24.27
N SER A 129 -2.05 20.75 -24.55
CA SER A 129 -1.25 19.62 -24.09
C SER A 129 0.04 19.50 -24.91
N LYS A 130 0.96 20.45 -24.70
CA LYS A 130 2.38 20.22 -25.01
C LYS A 130 3.08 19.56 -23.83
N PHE A 131 2.61 18.38 -23.43
CA PHE A 131 3.51 17.42 -22.78
C PHE A 131 4.30 16.74 -23.89
N MET A 132 5.40 17.39 -24.29
CA MET A 132 6.42 16.78 -25.14
C MET A 132 6.87 15.48 -24.46
N HIS A 133 6.45 14.34 -25.02
CA HIS A 133 7.05 13.05 -24.74
C HIS A 133 8.53 13.14 -25.15
N GLY A 134 9.43 13.44 -24.20
CA GLY A 134 10.85 13.50 -24.54
C GLY A 134 11.77 14.19 -23.53
N GLU A 135 11.27 15.06 -22.65
CA GLU A 135 12.10 15.59 -21.56
C GLU A 135 11.94 14.68 -20.35
N ALA A 136 13.05 14.07 -19.91
CA ALA A 136 13.08 13.30 -18.67
C ALA A 136 12.60 14.23 -17.55
N CYS A 137 11.45 13.91 -16.93
CA CYS A 137 11.00 14.57 -15.71
C CYS A 137 12.09 14.35 -14.65
N GLN A 138 12.98 15.32 -14.49
CA GLN A 138 14.08 15.21 -13.56
C GLN A 138 13.51 15.37 -12.15
N LEU A 139 13.57 14.30 -11.37
CA LEU A 139 13.23 14.36 -9.95
C LEU A 139 14.28 15.20 -9.23
N ILE A 140 13.83 16.21 -8.50
CA ILE A 140 14.68 17.03 -7.64
C ILE A 140 14.49 16.55 -6.21
N PHE A 141 15.55 16.02 -5.61
CA PHE A 141 15.55 15.65 -4.19
C PHE A 141 15.53 16.93 -3.35
N VAL A 142 14.51 17.06 -2.50
CA VAL A 142 14.34 18.18 -1.58
C VAL A 142 15.01 17.82 -0.25
N PRO A 143 15.69 18.76 0.43
CA PRO A 143 16.25 18.50 1.75
C PRO A 143 15.18 18.08 2.76
N VAL A 144 15.57 17.19 3.68
CA VAL A 144 14.70 16.70 4.74
C VAL A 144 14.30 17.86 5.65
N SER A 145 13.01 17.92 6.00
CA SER A 145 12.53 18.93 6.94
C SER A 145 13.04 18.64 8.37
N PRO A 146 13.15 19.66 9.24
CA PRO A 146 13.54 19.48 10.64
C PRO A 146 12.63 18.49 11.40
N GLN A 147 11.38 18.32 10.96
CA GLN A 147 10.41 17.40 11.58
C GLN A 147 10.75 15.92 11.30
N MET A 148 11.61 15.64 10.32
CA MET A 148 11.99 14.31 9.86
C MET A 148 13.49 14.03 10.07
N GLU A 149 14.17 14.75 10.97
CA GLU A 149 15.63 14.62 11.20
C GLU A 149 16.09 13.21 11.56
N HIS A 150 15.21 12.39 12.14
CA HIS A 150 15.50 11.01 12.53
C HIS A 150 15.38 10.00 11.36
N ILE A 151 14.97 10.46 10.17
CA ILE A 151 14.75 9.63 8.99
C ILE A 151 15.98 9.69 8.08
N ILE A 152 16.33 8.55 7.49
CA ILE A 152 17.46 8.44 6.56
C ILE A 152 16.96 8.84 5.15
N PRO A 153 17.37 9.99 4.59
CA PRO A 153 16.98 10.35 3.23
C PRO A 153 17.65 9.45 2.21
N ILE A 154 16.89 9.12 1.16
CA ILE A 154 17.40 8.41 0.00
C ILE A 154 17.60 9.44 -1.12
N ASN A 155 18.83 9.94 -1.24
CA ASN A 155 19.21 10.89 -2.30
C ASN A 155 19.83 10.20 -3.54
N ASP A 156 20.19 8.93 -3.40
CA ASP A 156 20.70 8.07 -4.48
C ASP A 156 20.03 6.70 -4.38
N ILE A 157 19.12 6.43 -5.32
CA ILE A 157 18.35 5.19 -5.37
C ILE A 157 19.27 4.00 -5.72
N ALA A 158 20.28 4.20 -6.56
CA ALA A 158 21.19 3.14 -6.97
C ALA A 158 22.08 2.72 -5.79
N ALA A 159 22.64 3.69 -5.07
CA ALA A 159 23.42 3.42 -3.86
C ALA A 159 22.55 2.72 -2.79
N PHE A 160 21.33 3.23 -2.54
CA PHE A 160 20.40 2.63 -1.58
C PHE A 160 20.05 1.18 -1.92
N THR A 161 19.68 0.91 -3.17
CA THR A 161 19.26 -0.45 -3.59
C THR A 161 20.42 -1.44 -3.67
N SER A 162 21.66 -0.98 -3.94
CA SER A 162 22.84 -1.85 -4.07
C SER A 162 23.19 -2.63 -2.81
N HIS A 163 22.78 -2.14 -1.64
CA HIS A 163 23.08 -2.77 -0.34
C HIS A 163 21.93 -3.63 0.20
N LEU A 164 20.77 -3.65 -0.49
CA LEU A 164 19.60 -4.39 -0.05
C LEU A 164 19.64 -5.83 -0.53
N LYS A 165 19.25 -6.74 0.36
CA LYS A 165 19.02 -8.14 0.00
C LYS A 165 17.72 -8.23 -0.80
N LEU A 166 17.82 -8.83 -1.99
CA LEU A 166 16.65 -9.15 -2.79
C LEU A 166 15.90 -10.34 -2.17
N TYR A 167 14.57 -10.26 -2.16
CA TYR A 167 13.76 -11.42 -1.83
C TYR A 167 13.85 -12.45 -2.96
N PRO A 168 13.68 -13.75 -2.65
CA PRO A 168 13.61 -14.78 -3.67
C PRO A 168 12.51 -14.46 -4.69
N TYR A 169 12.81 -14.69 -5.96
CA TYR A 169 11.90 -14.38 -7.06
C TYR A 169 10.63 -15.25 -7.04
N HIS A 170 10.75 -16.51 -6.63
CA HIS A 170 9.64 -17.46 -6.64
C HIS A 170 9.27 -17.89 -5.22
N LYS A 171 7.98 -17.76 -4.89
CA LYS A 171 7.37 -18.37 -3.71
C LYS A 171 6.78 -19.73 -4.10
N ILE A 172 7.61 -20.66 -4.57
CA ILE A 172 7.11 -22.03 -4.83
C ILE A 172 6.82 -22.65 -3.47
N LEU A 173 5.54 -22.71 -3.12
CA LEU A 173 5.06 -23.49 -2.00
C LEU A 173 5.09 -24.96 -2.45
N LYS A 174 5.98 -25.76 -1.87
CA LYS A 174 5.96 -27.22 -2.01
C LYS A 174 4.89 -27.83 -1.13
#